data_AF-A0A924HVL0-F1
#
_entry.id   AF-A0A924HVL0-F1
#
_cell.length_a   1.000
_cell.length_b   1.000
_cell.length_c   1.000
_cell.angle_alpha   90.00
_cell.angle_beta   90.00
_cell.angle_gamma   90.00
#
_symmetry.space_group_name_H-M   'P 1'
#
loop_
_entity.id
_entity.type
_entity.pdbx_description
1 polymer ?
#
loop_
_entity_poly.entity_id
_entity_poly.type
_entity_poly.pdbx_seq_one_letter_code
_entity_poly.pdbx_strand_id
1 'polypeptide(L)'
;MKRNKHLRTMTFDNDQAFGLHQEIAQELNIKTFFTRPYTSQDKGSVENRNGVIRRFYPKKTDFTKVSANDVKKVEKMISNRPVRKFNYKTPNEVYLLKASVALIA
;
A
#
# COMPACT_ATOMS: atom_id res chain seq x y z
N MET A 1 5.00 -21.87 -11.33
CA MET A 1 4.97 -20.42 -11.08
C MET A 1 6.00 -20.03 -10.02
N LYS A 2 6.90 -19.08 -10.32
CA LYS A 2 7.90 -18.61 -9.34
C LYS A 2 7.22 -17.73 -8.30
N ARG A 3 7.46 -18.00 -7.02
CA ARG A 3 6.92 -17.19 -5.91
C ARG A 3 7.45 -15.76 -6.00
N ASN A 4 6.58 -14.77 -5.83
CA ASN A 4 7.01 -13.38 -5.77
C ASN A 4 8.01 -13.20 -4.61
N LYS A 5 9.23 -12.73 -4.91
CA LYS A 5 10.32 -12.60 -3.92
C LYS A 5 10.07 -11.45 -2.93
N HIS A 6 9.29 -10.45 -3.36
CA HIS A 6 9.06 -9.21 -2.64
C HIS A 6 7.73 -9.22 -1.87
N LEU A 7 6.77 -10.05 -2.29
CA LEU A 7 5.45 -10.15 -1.69
C LEU A 7 5.16 -11.55 -1.20
N ARG A 8 4.75 -11.66 0.08
CA ARG A 8 4.42 -12.94 0.72
C ARG A 8 2.92 -13.14 0.89
N THR A 9 2.24 -12.07 1.30
CA THR A 9 0.82 -12.07 1.62
C THR A 9 0.20 -10.72 1.28
N MET A 10 -1.12 -10.69 1.06
CA MET A 10 -1.91 -9.48 0.85
C MET A 10 -3.18 -9.56 1.69
N THR A 11 -3.61 -8.44 2.27
CA THR A 11 -4.84 -8.37 3.06
C THR A 11 -5.76 -7.35 2.43
N PHE A 12 -6.95 -7.79 2.05
CA PHE A 12 -8.00 -6.98 1.47
C PHE A 12 -9.03 -6.60 2.52
N ASP A 13 -9.91 -5.70 2.12
CA ASP A 13 -11.12 -5.42 2.86
C ASP A 13 -12.32 -6.11 2.24
N ASN A 14 -13.45 -6.01 2.92
CA ASN A 14 -14.67 -6.66 2.49
C ASN A 14 -15.38 -5.87 1.38
N ASP A 15 -14.68 -5.03 0.62
CA ASP A 15 -15.24 -4.36 -0.56
C ASP A 15 -15.44 -5.38 -1.70
N GLN A 16 -16.53 -5.23 -2.43
CA GLN A 16 -16.92 -6.11 -3.52
C GLN A 16 -15.92 -6.05 -4.69
N ALA A 17 -15.17 -4.97 -4.81
CA ALA A 17 -14.10 -4.83 -5.79
C ALA A 17 -13.02 -5.93 -5.67
N PHE A 18 -12.86 -6.53 -4.47
CA PHE A 18 -11.91 -7.62 -4.23
C PHE A 18 -12.52 -9.02 -4.37
N GLY A 19 -13.67 -9.15 -5.05
CA GLY A 19 -14.30 -10.44 -5.34
C GLY A 19 -13.35 -11.43 -6.03
N LEU A 20 -12.47 -10.94 -6.91
CA LEU A 20 -11.47 -11.75 -7.65
C LEU A 20 -10.14 -11.94 -6.91
N HIS A 21 -10.11 -11.80 -5.58
CA HIS A 21 -8.89 -11.98 -4.78
C HIS A 21 -8.16 -13.32 -5.00
N GLN A 22 -8.88 -14.38 -5.39
CA GLN A 22 -8.30 -15.69 -5.68
C GLN A 22 -7.44 -15.67 -6.94
N GLU A 23 -7.85 -14.93 -7.98
CA GLU A 23 -7.06 -14.76 -9.20
C GLU A 23 -5.77 -14.00 -8.91
N ILE A 24 -5.85 -12.94 -8.08
CA ILE A 24 -4.69 -12.18 -7.61
C ILE A 24 -3.73 -13.09 -6.82
N ALA A 25 -4.26 -13.93 -5.94
CA ALA A 25 -3.47 -14.88 -5.14
C ALA A 25 -2.71 -15.86 -6.04
N GLN A 26 -3.38 -16.38 -7.07
CA GLN A 26 -2.79 -17.26 -8.06
C GLN A 26 -1.71 -16.52 -8.83
N GLU A 27 -2.03 -15.44 -9.56
CA GLU A 27 -1.09 -14.72 -10.41
C GLU A 27 0.19 -14.30 -9.69
N LEU A 28 0.05 -13.76 -8.47
CA LEU A 28 1.19 -13.31 -7.66
C LEU A 28 1.85 -14.46 -6.87
N ASN A 29 1.24 -15.63 -6.82
CA ASN A 29 1.64 -16.79 -6.02
C ASN A 29 1.85 -16.42 -4.54
N ILE A 30 0.86 -15.73 -3.95
CA ILE A 30 0.85 -15.26 -2.55
C ILE A 30 -0.43 -15.71 -1.83
N LYS A 31 -0.42 -15.65 -0.50
CA LYS A 31 -1.65 -15.85 0.29
C LYS A 31 -2.42 -14.54 0.42
N THR A 32 -3.73 -14.60 0.28
CA THR A 32 -4.63 -13.45 0.44
C THR A 32 -5.52 -13.63 1.67
N PHE A 33 -5.79 -12.55 2.37
CA PHE A 33 -6.62 -12.52 3.58
C PHE A 33 -7.63 -11.38 3.49
N PHE A 34 -8.67 -11.43 4.33
CA PHE A 34 -9.63 -10.34 4.51
C PHE A 34 -9.58 -9.81 5.94
N THR A 35 -9.85 -8.52 6.09
CA THR A 35 -10.03 -7.90 7.42
C THR A 35 -11.29 -8.43 8.10
N ARG A 36 -11.26 -8.49 9.44
CA ARG A 36 -12.45 -8.89 10.20
C ARG A 36 -13.60 -7.88 9.97
N PRO A 37 -14.86 -8.35 9.89
CA PRO A 37 -16.00 -7.46 9.77
C PRO A 37 -15.98 -6.37 10.87
N TYR A 38 -16.33 -5.14 10.49
CA TYR A 38 -16.45 -3.98 11.38
C TYR A 38 -15.20 -3.66 12.23
N THR A 39 -14.01 -4.09 11.79
CA THR A 39 -12.76 -3.90 12.54
C THR A 39 -11.82 -2.93 11.82
N SER A 40 -12.02 -1.62 12.02
CA SER A 40 -11.20 -0.58 11.36
C SER A 40 -9.72 -0.64 11.74
N GLN A 41 -9.40 -1.15 12.94
CA GLN A 41 -8.03 -1.24 13.45
C GLN A 41 -7.12 -2.17 12.61
N ASP A 42 -7.71 -3.13 11.91
CA ASP A 42 -6.97 -4.06 11.03
C ASP A 42 -6.28 -3.30 9.86
N LYS A 43 -6.64 -2.02 9.63
CA LYS A 43 -6.13 -1.17 8.56
C LYS A 43 -5.41 0.11 9.02
N GLY A 44 -5.02 0.25 10.29
CA GLY A 44 -4.47 1.51 10.78
C GLY A 44 -3.28 2.06 9.96
N SER A 45 -2.48 1.19 9.34
CA SER A 45 -1.38 1.61 8.44
C SER A 45 -1.87 2.17 7.10
N VAL A 46 -2.92 1.59 6.52
CA VAL A 46 -3.55 2.03 5.26
C VAL A 46 -4.22 3.37 5.45
N GLU A 47 -4.98 3.53 6.54
CA GLU A 47 -5.67 4.78 6.87
C GLU A 47 -4.67 5.93 7.08
N ASN A 48 -3.58 5.66 7.79
CA ASN A 48 -2.49 6.64 7.94
C ASN A 48 -1.86 7.02 6.58
N ARG A 49 -1.66 6.05 5.67
CA ARG A 49 -1.12 6.34 4.34
C ARG A 49 -2.09 7.17 3.51
N ASN A 50 -3.37 6.84 3.53
CA ASN A 50 -4.42 7.63 2.88
C ASN A 50 -4.47 9.06 3.41
N GLY A 51 -4.33 9.26 4.72
CA GLY A 51 -4.24 10.60 5.32
C GLY A 51 -3.06 11.42 4.78
N VAL A 52 -1.91 10.80 4.51
CA VAL A 52 -0.75 11.47 3.90
C VAL A 52 -1.04 11.84 2.43
N ILE A 53 -1.63 10.93 1.66
CA ILE A 53 -1.99 11.19 0.24
C ILE A 53 -2.98 12.35 0.15
N ARG A 54 -3.93 12.44 1.10
CA ARG A 54 -4.92 13.53 1.16
C ARG A 54 -4.34 14.92 1.38
N ARG A 55 -3.08 15.04 1.82
CA ARG A 55 -2.37 16.33 1.88
C ARG A 55 -1.97 16.85 0.51
N PHE A 56 -1.78 15.96 -0.47
CA PHE A 56 -1.48 16.29 -1.86
C PHE A 56 -2.75 16.38 -2.71
N TYR A 57 -3.70 15.47 -2.47
CA TYR A 57 -4.96 15.40 -3.20
C TYR A 57 -6.14 15.46 -2.22
N PRO A 58 -6.62 16.66 -1.87
CA PRO A 58 -7.75 16.85 -0.96
C PRO A 58 -9.01 16.07 -1.37
N LYS A 59 -10.02 16.06 -0.49
CA LYS A 59 -11.31 15.48 -0.86
C LYS A 59 -11.88 16.23 -2.07
N LYS A 60 -12.55 15.49 -2.97
CA LYS A 60 -13.11 15.98 -4.24
C LYS A 60 -12.08 16.39 -5.30
N THR A 61 -10.79 16.06 -5.12
CA THR A 61 -9.85 16.13 -6.24
C THR A 61 -10.34 15.24 -7.37
N ASP A 62 -10.43 15.83 -8.56
CA ASP A 62 -10.75 15.14 -9.79
C ASP A 62 -9.49 14.42 -10.32
N PHE A 63 -9.42 13.11 -10.09
CA PHE A 63 -8.27 12.30 -10.48
C PHE A 63 -8.14 12.11 -12.00
N THR A 64 -9.17 12.42 -12.80
CA THR A 64 -9.04 12.37 -14.27
C THR A 64 -8.16 13.50 -14.81
N LYS A 65 -7.97 14.57 -14.01
CA LYS A 65 -7.11 15.71 -14.32
C LYS A 65 -5.71 15.59 -13.74
N VAL A 66 -5.46 14.57 -12.92
CA VAL A 66 -4.14 14.33 -12.32
C VAL A 66 -3.33 13.49 -13.30
N SER A 67 -2.18 14.02 -13.74
CA SER A 67 -1.33 13.28 -14.67
C SER A 67 -0.65 12.10 -13.97
N ALA A 68 -0.34 11.05 -14.73
CA ALA A 68 0.46 9.93 -14.20
C ALA A 68 1.84 10.38 -13.68
N ASN A 69 2.40 11.47 -14.24
CA ASN A 69 3.65 12.05 -13.78
C ASN A 69 3.51 12.71 -12.40
N ASP A 70 2.39 13.39 -12.14
CA ASP A 70 2.11 13.98 -10.83
C ASP A 70 1.90 12.91 -9.77
N VAL A 71 1.21 11.82 -10.10
CA VAL A 71 1.06 10.65 -9.22
C VAL A 71 2.44 10.08 -8.86
N LYS A 72 3.30 9.83 -9.87
CA LYS A 72 4.67 9.33 -9.64
C LYS A 72 5.51 10.29 -8.80
N LYS A 73 5.36 11.60 -9.01
CA LYS A 73 6.07 12.62 -8.23
C LYS A 73 5.66 12.55 -6.76
N VAL A 74 4.37 12.50 -6.48
CA VAL A 74 3.84 12.38 -5.10
C VAL A 74 4.25 11.06 -4.47
N GLU A 75 4.18 9.95 -5.21
CA GLU A 75 4.67 8.64 -4.76
C GLU A 75 6.15 8.72 -4.34
N LYS A 76 7.00 9.28 -5.20
CA LYS A 76 8.43 9.47 -4.91
C LYS A 76 8.66 10.33 -3.68
N MET A 77 7.88 11.39 -3.49
CA MET A 77 7.96 12.23 -2.29
C MET A 77 7.58 11.44 -1.03
N ILE A 78 6.51 10.64 -1.08
CA ILE A 78 6.05 9.86 0.07
C ILE A 78 7.04 8.74 0.42
N SER A 79 7.58 8.04 -0.59
CA SER A 79 8.51 6.92 -0.41
C SER A 79 9.90 7.35 0.01
N ASN A 80 10.30 8.59 -0.26
CA ASN A 80 11.57 9.19 0.19
C ASN A 80 11.40 10.15 1.38
N ARG A 81 10.22 10.20 2.01
CA ARG A 81 10.01 11.01 3.21
C ARG A 81 10.49 10.28 4.45
N PRO A 82 11.39 10.86 5.28
CA PRO A 82 11.73 10.34 6.60
C PRO A 82 10.50 10.10 7.47
N VAL A 83 10.41 8.91 8.10
CA VAL A 83 9.29 8.56 9.00
C VAL A 83 9.82 8.24 10.39
N ARG A 84 9.23 8.85 11.42
CA ARG A 84 9.64 8.64 12.84
C ARG A 84 9.65 7.17 13.25
N LYS A 85 8.65 6.38 12.82
CA LYS A 85 8.58 4.92 13.05
C LYS A 85 9.82 4.15 12.55
N PHE A 86 10.53 4.70 11.58
CA PHE A 86 11.72 4.11 10.97
C PHE A 86 13.01 4.78 11.44
N ASN A 87 13.03 5.38 12.63
CA ASN A 87 14.17 6.17 13.13
C ASN A 87 14.60 7.25 12.13
N TYR A 88 13.62 7.93 11.54
CA TYR A 88 13.81 8.96 10.51
C TYR A 88 14.50 8.48 9.22
N LYS A 89 14.55 7.16 8.98
CA LYS A 89 14.84 6.61 7.65
C LYS A 89 13.62 6.72 6.74
N THR A 90 13.86 6.74 5.44
CA THR A 90 12.81 6.70 4.43
C THR A 90 12.26 5.28 4.24
N PRO A 91 11.00 5.11 3.83
CA PRO A 91 10.47 3.81 3.45
C PRO A 91 11.35 3.06 2.44
N ASN A 92 11.89 3.77 1.44
CA ASN A 92 12.80 3.18 0.45
C ASN A 92 14.09 2.66 1.08
N GLU A 93 14.73 3.44 1.95
CA GLU A 93 15.93 2.99 2.67
C GLU A 93 15.63 1.74 3.50
N VAL A 94 14.52 1.74 4.26
CA VAL A 94 14.13 0.57 5.05
C VAL A 94 13.83 -0.63 4.17
N TYR A 95 13.16 -0.44 3.03
CA TYR A 95 12.83 -1.52 2.11
C TYR A 95 14.07 -2.13 1.46
N LEU A 96 15.01 -1.29 0.99
CA LEU A 96 16.28 -1.73 0.42
C LEU A 96 17.15 -2.46 1.46
N LEU A 97 17.12 -2.02 2.72
CA LEU A 97 17.78 -2.70 3.84
C LEU A 97 17.07 -3.99 4.27
N LYS A 98 15.74 -4.07 4.07
CA LYS A 98 14.87 -5.18 4.50
C LYS A 98 14.22 -5.89 3.32
N ALA A 99 14.96 -6.27 2.28
CA ALA A 99 14.43 -7.00 1.10
C ALA A 99 13.73 -8.37 1.39
N SER A 100 13.24 -8.59 2.62
CA SER A 100 12.48 -9.74 3.09
C SER A 100 11.20 -9.40 3.90
N VAL A 101 10.80 -8.14 4.12
CA VAL A 101 9.57 -7.83 4.89
C VAL A 101 8.62 -6.88 4.15
N ALA A 102 7.56 -7.46 3.59
CA ALA A 102 6.45 -6.77 2.94
C ALA A 102 5.52 -6.12 3.96
N LEU A 103 5.25 -4.83 3.78
CA LEU A 103 4.10 -4.13 4.35
C LEU A 103 3.61 -3.20 3.24
N ILE A 104 2.77 -3.74 2.36
CA ILE A 104 2.01 -2.95 1.39
C ILE A 104 0.78 -2.45 2.14
N ALA A 105 0.66 -1.14 2.21
CA ALA A 105 -0.53 -0.43 2.65
C ALA A 105 -1.49 -0.27 1.47
#